data_AF-A0A1G7ZDQ4-F1
#
_entry.id   AF-A0A1G7ZDQ4-F1
#
_cell.length_a   1.000
_cell.length_b   1.000
_cell.length_c   1.000
_cell.angle_alpha   90.00
_cell.angle_beta   90.00
_cell.angle_gamma   90.00
#
_symmetry.space_group_name_H-M   'P 1'
#
loop_
_entity.id
_entity.type
_entity.pdbx_description
1 polymer ?
#
loop_
_entity_poly.entity_id
_entity_poly.type
_entity_poly.pdbx_seq_one_letter_code
_entity_poly.pdbx_strand_id
1 'polypeptide(L)'
;MKKIVLILFLFVSCYSFADAGYAYRFHLNLVSEKGDTLNGYYYLYTENEFRRNNDFKEFLGKDIITLYSSISTISIGNLALDFTKTEFKKTINLSDYWKVSINDYLDFGVTDRIFELTDAEYDLIKINQPNSAGIYNENYAENCSTILMTWNKDTELLNHRNDISEKIKSFEDDFTKHNDELSNYFKEKKESLLNKGILLIFHCDAL
;
A
#
# COMPACT_ATOMS: atom_id res chain seq x y z
N MET A 1 51.92 28.64 -10.55
CA MET A 1 51.11 27.40 -10.65
C MET A 1 50.39 27.20 -9.32
N LYS A 2 49.08 27.46 -9.25
CA LYS A 2 48.19 27.14 -8.11
C LYS A 2 46.82 27.76 -8.35
N LYS A 3 46.13 27.32 -9.40
CA LYS A 3 44.67 27.43 -9.59
C LYS A 3 44.31 26.22 -10.45
N ILE A 4 43.13 25.64 -10.23
CA ILE A 4 42.61 24.38 -10.81
C ILE A 4 42.81 23.16 -9.89
N VAL A 5 42.12 23.13 -8.74
CA VAL A 5 41.72 21.86 -8.08
C VAL A 5 40.38 22.03 -7.34
N LEU A 6 39.42 22.82 -7.86
CA LEU A 6 38.15 23.04 -7.15
C LEU A 6 36.89 22.96 -8.04
N ILE A 7 36.96 22.24 -9.16
CA ILE A 7 35.79 22.03 -10.05
C ILE A 7 35.42 20.54 -10.16
N LEU A 8 36.28 19.61 -9.76
CA LEU A 8 35.98 18.17 -9.87
C LEU A 8 35.09 17.59 -8.77
N PHE A 9 34.81 18.32 -7.69
CA PHE A 9 33.94 17.85 -6.61
C PHE A 9 32.46 18.25 -6.76
N LEU A 10 32.11 19.08 -7.75
CA LEU A 10 30.73 19.53 -7.97
C LEU A 10 29.96 18.71 -9.03
N PHE A 11 30.60 17.75 -9.68
CA PHE A 11 29.95 16.93 -10.72
C PHE A 11 29.51 15.54 -10.27
N VAL A 12 29.72 15.17 -9.00
CA VAL A 12 29.29 13.87 -8.46
C VAL A 12 27.98 13.97 -7.66
N SER A 13 27.47 15.17 -7.38
CA SER A 13 26.26 15.35 -6.59
C SER A 13 24.94 15.40 -7.40
N CYS A 14 24.94 15.07 -8.69
CA CYS A 14 23.73 15.15 -9.53
C CYS A 14 23.08 13.82 -9.90
N TYR A 15 23.55 12.69 -9.38
CA TYR A 15 22.90 11.39 -9.62
C TYR A 15 22.98 10.54 -8.36
N SER A 16 22.00 10.70 -7.48
CA SER A 16 21.39 9.64 -6.67
C SER A 16 20.47 10.32 -5.64
N PHE A 17 19.38 10.92 -6.10
CA PHE A 17 18.15 10.72 -5.36
C PHE A 17 17.83 9.25 -5.64
N ALA A 18 17.86 8.41 -4.61
CA ALA A 18 17.17 7.13 -4.66
C ALA A 18 15.68 7.49 -4.79
N ASP A 19 15.27 7.78 -6.02
CA ASP A 19 13.90 8.14 -6.36
C ASP A 19 13.08 6.90 -6.02
N ALA A 20 12.02 7.05 -5.23
CA ALA A 20 11.26 5.96 -4.59
C ALA A 20 10.69 4.91 -5.56
N GLY A 21 10.95 5.04 -6.86
CA GLY A 21 10.41 4.25 -7.95
C GLY A 21 9.10 4.83 -8.44
N TYR A 22 8.44 4.09 -9.32
CA TYR A 22 7.08 4.34 -9.78
C TYR A 22 6.16 3.24 -9.26
N ALA A 23 4.95 3.61 -8.89
CA ALA A 23 3.92 2.66 -8.53
C ALA A 23 2.65 2.86 -9.36
N TYR A 24 2.11 1.76 -9.87
CA TYR A 24 0.98 1.78 -10.78
C TYR A 24 -0.08 0.77 -10.35
N ARG A 25 -1.34 1.18 -10.48
CA ARG A 25 -2.50 0.29 -10.46
C ARG A 25 -3.08 0.24 -11.85
N PHE A 26 -2.91 -0.88 -12.54
CA PHE A 26 -3.47 -1.13 -13.86
C PHE A 26 -4.80 -1.86 -13.74
N HIS A 27 -5.81 -1.42 -14.48
CA HIS A 27 -7.02 -2.20 -14.71
C HIS A 27 -6.87 -2.96 -16.03
N LEU A 28 -6.73 -4.28 -15.93
CA LEU A 28 -6.43 -5.15 -17.06
C LEU A 28 -7.67 -5.92 -17.52
N ASN A 29 -7.77 -6.09 -18.83
CA ASN A 29 -8.64 -7.05 -19.49
C ASN A 29 -7.79 -8.05 -20.27
N LEU A 30 -7.96 -9.34 -19.98
CA LEU A 30 -7.18 -10.43 -20.55
C LEU A 30 -8.11 -11.36 -21.33
N VAL A 31 -7.69 -11.80 -22.52
CA VAL A 31 -8.46 -12.73 -23.35
C VAL A 31 -7.64 -13.99 -23.60
N SER A 32 -8.17 -15.15 -23.20
CA SER A 32 -7.56 -16.46 -23.43
C SER A 32 -7.71 -16.88 -24.89
N GLU A 33 -6.93 -17.86 -25.33
CA GLU A 33 -7.04 -18.39 -26.71
C GLU A 33 -8.43 -18.96 -27.02
N LYS A 34 -9.15 -19.41 -26.00
CA LYS A 34 -10.52 -19.93 -26.10
C LYS A 34 -11.57 -18.82 -26.15
N GLY A 35 -11.17 -17.56 -25.98
CA GLY A 35 -12.05 -16.39 -25.95
C GLY A 35 -12.57 -16.02 -24.56
N ASP A 36 -12.19 -16.75 -23.50
CA ASP A 36 -12.58 -16.40 -22.14
C ASP A 36 -11.92 -15.09 -21.70
N THR A 37 -12.68 -14.23 -21.01
CA THR A 37 -12.18 -12.93 -20.55
C THR A 37 -11.98 -12.90 -19.04
N LEU A 38 -10.85 -12.35 -18.60
CA LEU A 38 -10.57 -12.05 -17.19
C LEU A 38 -10.29 -10.56 -17.02
N ASN A 39 -11.00 -9.91 -16.09
CA ASN A 39 -10.78 -8.52 -15.74
C ASN A 39 -10.29 -8.42 -14.29
N GLY A 40 -9.39 -7.48 -14.02
CA GLY A 40 -8.93 -7.23 -12.66
C GLY A 40 -7.87 -6.15 -12.55
N TYR A 41 -7.51 -5.83 -11.31
CA TYR A 41 -6.52 -4.84 -10.94
C TYR A 41 -5.17 -5.49 -10.69
N TYR A 42 -4.12 -4.90 -11.23
CA TYR A 42 -2.73 -5.30 -11.05
C TYR A 42 -1.94 -4.14 -10.44
N TYR A 43 -1.18 -4.41 -9.38
CA TYR A 43 -0.32 -3.42 -8.72
C TYR A 43 1.13 -3.72 -9.07
N LEU A 44 1.84 -2.71 -9.55
CA LEU A 44 3.25 -2.78 -9.95
C LEU A 44 4.05 -1.70 -9.25
N TYR A 45 5.17 -2.10 -8.68
CA TYR A 45 6.23 -1.23 -8.19
C TYR A 45 7.47 -1.48 -9.07
N THR A 46 8.05 -0.43 -9.65
CA THR A 46 9.12 -0.55 -10.65
C THR A 46 9.97 0.72 -10.70
N GLU A 47 11.23 0.62 -11.11
CA GLU A 47 12.08 1.77 -11.39
C GLU A 47 11.82 2.39 -12.77
N ASN A 48 11.07 1.68 -13.63
CA ASN A 48 10.79 2.10 -15.00
C ASN A 48 9.45 2.83 -15.12
N GLU A 49 9.49 4.04 -15.67
CA GLU A 49 8.28 4.80 -15.98
C GLU A 49 7.44 4.08 -17.06
N PHE A 50 6.14 3.89 -16.80
CA PHE A 50 5.24 3.32 -17.78
C PHE A 50 4.90 4.34 -18.86
N ARG A 51 5.16 3.97 -20.12
CA ARG A 51 4.71 4.74 -21.29
C ARG A 51 3.71 3.93 -22.06
N ARG A 52 2.53 4.51 -22.34
CA ARG A 52 1.40 3.81 -22.99
C ARG A 52 1.75 3.16 -24.34
N ASN A 53 2.79 3.64 -25.02
CA ASN A 53 3.22 3.09 -26.30
C ASN A 53 4.14 1.86 -26.17
N ASN A 54 4.56 1.50 -24.96
CA ASN A 54 5.38 0.32 -24.71
C ASN A 54 4.53 -0.94 -24.85
N ASP A 55 5.12 -2.04 -25.33
CA ASP A 55 4.51 -3.34 -25.16
C ASP A 55 4.38 -3.63 -23.66
N PHE A 56 3.16 -3.90 -23.20
CA PHE A 56 2.90 -4.05 -21.77
C PHE A 56 3.62 -5.27 -21.17
N LYS A 57 3.73 -6.39 -21.91
CA LYS A 57 4.42 -7.58 -21.42
C LYS A 57 5.93 -7.31 -21.33
N GLU A 58 6.49 -6.65 -22.33
CA GLU A 58 7.89 -6.20 -22.30
C GLU A 58 8.17 -5.26 -21.13
N PHE A 59 7.30 -4.28 -20.90
CA PHE A 59 7.41 -3.35 -19.78
C PHE A 59 7.38 -4.06 -18.41
N LEU A 60 6.53 -5.08 -18.26
CA LEU A 60 6.45 -5.82 -17.00
C LEU A 60 7.69 -6.66 -16.72
N GLY A 61 8.36 -7.17 -17.76
CA GLY A 61 9.53 -8.05 -17.62
C GLY A 61 9.24 -9.37 -16.90
N LYS A 62 7.97 -9.76 -16.72
CA LYS A 62 7.53 -10.99 -16.07
C LYS A 62 6.16 -11.43 -16.57
N ASP A 63 5.93 -12.75 -16.55
CA ASP A 63 4.66 -13.33 -16.98
C ASP A 63 3.70 -13.68 -15.82
N ILE A 64 4.23 -13.99 -14.63
CA ILE A 64 3.39 -14.35 -13.48
C ILE A 64 2.98 -13.08 -12.74
N ILE A 65 1.68 -12.81 -12.67
CA ILE A 65 1.13 -11.66 -11.97
C ILE A 65 -0.02 -12.05 -11.04
N THR A 66 -0.25 -11.21 -10.02
CA THR A 66 -1.42 -11.32 -9.13
C THR A 66 -2.46 -10.30 -9.56
N LEU A 67 -3.66 -10.76 -9.89
CA LEU A 67 -4.82 -9.91 -10.17
C LEU A 67 -5.81 -9.91 -9.03
N TYR A 68 -6.44 -8.77 -8.82
CA TYR A 68 -7.58 -8.62 -7.91
C TYR A 68 -8.82 -8.34 -8.74
N SER A 69 -9.80 -9.24 -8.74
CA SER A 69 -11.03 -9.08 -9.52
C SER A 69 -11.95 -7.99 -8.98
N SER A 70 -11.80 -7.63 -7.70
CA SER A 70 -12.55 -6.56 -7.05
C SER A 70 -11.71 -5.85 -5.99
N ILE A 71 -11.85 -4.52 -5.95
CA ILE A 71 -11.25 -3.65 -4.93
C ILE A 71 -12.28 -2.58 -4.52
N SER A 72 -12.16 -2.13 -3.28
CA SER A 72 -12.91 -1.00 -2.73
C SER A 72 -11.92 0.12 -2.40
N THR A 73 -11.92 1.19 -3.19
CA THR A 73 -11.07 2.37 -2.94
C THR A 73 -11.74 3.29 -1.92
N ILE A 74 -11.05 3.61 -0.82
CA ILE A 74 -11.50 4.55 0.20
C ILE A 74 -10.50 5.70 0.32
N SER A 75 -11.00 6.93 0.37
CA SER A 75 -10.19 8.13 0.58
C SER A 75 -10.17 8.52 2.06
N ILE A 76 -8.98 8.84 2.58
CA ILE A 76 -8.71 9.23 3.96
C ILE A 76 -7.86 10.51 3.92
N GLY A 77 -8.52 11.67 3.95
CA GLY A 77 -7.82 12.94 3.68
C GLY A 77 -7.24 12.95 2.27
N ASN A 78 -5.92 13.07 2.16
CA ASN A 78 -5.20 13.05 0.88
C ASN A 78 -4.73 11.64 0.47
N LEU A 79 -4.89 10.64 1.35
CA LEU A 79 -4.54 9.26 1.07
C LEU A 79 -5.72 8.55 0.41
N ALA A 80 -5.44 7.66 -0.54
CA ALA A 80 -6.43 6.74 -1.07
C ALA A 80 -5.88 5.32 -0.95
N LEU A 81 -6.67 4.43 -0.36
CA LEU A 81 -6.30 3.05 -0.10
C LEU A 81 -7.30 2.12 -0.76
N ASP A 82 -6.80 1.01 -1.29
CA ASP A 82 -7.60 -0.01 -1.93
C ASP A 82 -7.72 -1.22 -1.00
N PHE A 83 -8.95 -1.69 -0.78
CA PHE A 83 -9.24 -2.85 0.06
C PHE A 83 -9.79 -3.99 -0.78
N THR A 84 -9.35 -5.21 -0.50
CA THR A 84 -9.84 -6.42 -1.18
C THR A 84 -9.96 -7.58 -0.20
N LYS A 85 -10.34 -8.75 -0.70
CA LYS A 85 -10.37 -10.01 0.04
C LYS A 85 -9.57 -11.07 -0.72
N THR A 86 -9.06 -12.06 0.00
CA THR A 86 -8.28 -13.14 -0.60
C THR A 86 -9.05 -13.90 -1.68
N GLU A 87 -10.38 -14.02 -1.60
CA GLU A 87 -11.20 -14.65 -2.64
C GLU A 87 -11.20 -13.92 -3.98
N PHE A 88 -10.90 -12.61 -3.99
CA PHE A 88 -10.79 -11.81 -5.21
C PHE A 88 -9.37 -11.84 -5.80
N LYS A 89 -8.40 -12.40 -5.07
CA LYS A 89 -7.01 -12.52 -5.50
C LYS A 89 -6.81 -13.77 -6.34
N LYS A 90 -6.18 -13.61 -7.51
CA LYS A 90 -5.82 -14.71 -8.39
C LYS A 90 -4.44 -14.50 -9.00
N THR A 91 -3.54 -15.45 -8.78
CA THR A 91 -2.28 -15.52 -9.53
C THR A 91 -2.52 -16.14 -10.89
N ILE A 92 -1.99 -15.52 -11.94
CA ILE A 92 -2.13 -15.97 -13.32
C ILE A 92 -0.80 -15.91 -14.05
N ASN A 93 -0.72 -16.61 -15.19
CA ASN A 93 0.37 -16.50 -16.14
C ASN A 93 -0.11 -15.73 -17.39
N LEU A 94 0.53 -14.61 -17.71
CA LEU A 94 0.21 -13.77 -18.87
C LEU A 94 0.47 -14.47 -20.21
N SER A 95 1.28 -15.54 -20.24
CA SER A 95 1.48 -16.34 -21.46
C SER A 95 0.21 -17.08 -21.88
N ASP A 96 -0.70 -17.37 -20.94
CA ASP A 96 -1.94 -18.10 -21.21
C ASP A 96 -3.00 -17.23 -21.93
N TYR A 97 -2.70 -15.93 -22.10
CA TYR A 97 -3.57 -14.94 -22.70
C TYR A 97 -2.89 -14.35 -23.93
N TRP A 98 -3.52 -14.55 -25.10
CA TRP A 98 -3.03 -13.99 -26.36
C TRP A 98 -3.23 -12.47 -26.43
N LYS A 99 -4.18 -11.93 -25.67
CA LYS A 99 -4.42 -10.48 -25.58
C LYS A 99 -4.41 -10.03 -24.13
N VAL A 100 -3.61 -9.00 -23.87
CA VAL A 100 -3.57 -8.24 -22.62
C VAL A 100 -3.84 -6.79 -22.97
N SER A 101 -4.85 -6.19 -22.36
CA SER A 101 -5.22 -4.79 -22.62
C SER A 101 -5.33 -4.03 -21.31
N ILE A 102 -4.79 -2.82 -21.29
CA ILE A 102 -4.92 -1.88 -20.18
C ILE A 102 -6.16 -1.04 -20.46
N ASN A 103 -7.21 -1.22 -19.67
CA ASN A 103 -8.42 -0.40 -19.75
C ASN A 103 -8.12 1.01 -19.24
N ASP A 104 -7.49 1.08 -18.06
CA ASP A 104 -7.03 2.31 -17.41
C ASP A 104 -5.83 2.01 -16.50
N TYR A 105 -5.16 3.08 -16.05
CA TYR A 105 -4.14 2.97 -15.02
C TYR A 105 -4.14 4.22 -14.13
N LEU A 106 -3.72 4.04 -12.89
CA LEU A 106 -3.47 5.09 -11.91
C LEU A 106 -1.99 5.03 -11.51
N ASP A 107 -1.30 6.15 -11.65
CA ASP A 107 0.01 6.39 -11.03
C ASP A 107 -0.22 6.86 -9.58
N PHE A 108 0.54 6.31 -8.65
CA PHE A 108 0.52 6.68 -7.24
C PHE A 108 1.93 6.67 -6.65
N GLY A 109 2.14 7.40 -5.55
CA GLY A 109 3.42 7.39 -4.84
C GLY A 109 3.77 5.99 -4.34
N VAL A 110 5.05 5.66 -4.21
CA VAL A 110 5.44 4.31 -3.74
C VAL A 110 5.06 4.15 -2.28
N THR A 111 3.97 3.43 -2.05
CA THR A 111 3.33 3.25 -0.74
C THR A 111 2.54 1.94 -0.68
N ASP A 112 2.17 1.51 0.52
CA ASP A 112 1.19 0.45 0.76
C ASP A 112 -0.20 0.89 0.28
N ARG A 113 -0.54 0.49 -0.95
CA ARG A 113 -1.78 0.90 -1.60
C ARG A 113 -2.93 -0.08 -1.43
N ILE A 114 -2.65 -1.39 -1.44
CA ILE A 114 -3.68 -2.43 -1.41
C ILE A 114 -3.58 -3.29 -0.15
N PHE A 115 -4.70 -3.48 0.53
CA PHE A 115 -4.84 -4.29 1.74
C PHE A 115 -5.81 -5.44 1.52
N GLU A 116 -5.34 -6.66 1.78
CA GLU A 116 -6.19 -7.84 1.88
C GLU A 116 -6.80 -7.92 3.28
N LEU A 117 -8.12 -7.85 3.34
CA LEU A 117 -8.89 -7.90 4.57
C LEU A 117 -9.53 -9.28 4.75
N THR A 118 -9.70 -9.67 6.01
CA THR A 118 -10.64 -10.74 6.37
C THR A 118 -12.08 -10.34 6.08
N ASP A 119 -13.00 -11.30 6.01
CA ASP A 119 -14.41 -10.99 5.77
C ASP A 119 -14.97 -10.01 6.81
N ALA A 120 -14.67 -10.22 8.10
CA ALA A 120 -15.15 -9.37 9.18
C ALA A 120 -14.63 -7.92 9.08
N GLU A 121 -13.39 -7.72 8.61
CA GLU A 121 -12.84 -6.39 8.37
C GLU A 121 -13.44 -5.74 7.13
N TYR A 122 -13.60 -6.51 6.04
CA TYR A 122 -14.14 -6.03 4.78
C TYR A 122 -15.62 -5.62 4.91
N ASP A 123 -16.40 -6.33 5.74
CA ASP A 123 -17.80 -6.01 6.03
C ASP A 123 -17.99 -4.64 6.72
N LEU A 124 -16.93 -4.08 7.33
CA LEU A 124 -16.97 -2.72 7.87
C LEU A 124 -16.89 -1.63 6.79
N ILE A 125 -16.32 -1.95 5.62
CA ILE A 125 -16.06 -0.98 4.56
C ILE A 125 -17.39 -0.52 3.93
N LYS A 126 -17.57 0.80 3.81
CA LYS A 126 -18.70 1.38 3.09
C LYS A 126 -18.21 2.43 2.10
N ILE A 127 -19.07 2.75 1.13
CA ILE A 127 -18.77 3.68 0.03
C ILE A 127 -18.46 5.11 0.53
N ASN A 128 -19.09 5.55 1.62
CA ASN A 128 -18.85 6.88 2.16
C ASN A 128 -17.50 6.99 2.88
N GLN A 129 -16.99 8.20 3.05
CA GLN A 129 -15.74 8.42 3.78
C GLN A 129 -15.86 8.00 5.25
N PRO A 130 -14.89 7.23 5.81
CA PRO A 130 -14.86 6.91 7.23
C PRO A 130 -14.40 8.10 8.08
N ASN A 131 -14.73 8.08 9.37
CA ASN A 131 -13.95 8.82 10.36
C ASN A 131 -12.61 8.10 10.56
N SER A 132 -11.52 8.85 10.70
CA SER A 132 -10.17 8.27 10.75
C SER A 132 -9.25 8.99 11.72
N ALA A 133 -8.33 8.25 12.33
CA ALA A 133 -7.27 8.80 13.16
C ALA A 133 -5.94 8.09 12.88
N GLY A 134 -4.89 8.87 12.62
CA GLY A 134 -3.53 8.38 12.40
C GLY A 134 -2.66 8.41 13.66
N ILE A 135 -1.78 7.43 13.78
CA ILE A 135 -0.76 7.29 14.81
C ILE A 135 0.58 7.15 14.09
N TYR A 136 1.50 8.07 14.35
CA TYR A 136 2.84 8.07 13.78
C TYR A 136 3.86 8.21 14.90
N ASN A 137 4.89 7.35 14.89
CA ASN A 137 6.03 7.41 15.79
C ASN A 137 7.27 6.95 15.01
N GLU A 138 8.09 7.91 14.61
CA GLU A 138 9.30 7.69 13.80
C GLU A 138 10.32 6.78 14.49
N ASN A 139 10.41 6.80 15.83
CA ASN A 139 11.30 5.93 16.59
C ASN A 139 10.87 4.47 16.54
N TYR A 140 9.58 4.21 16.36
CA TYR A 140 9.03 2.85 16.23
C TYR A 140 9.11 2.34 14.80
N ALA A 141 8.60 3.13 13.86
CA ALA A 141 8.55 2.76 12.45
C ALA A 141 8.63 4.03 11.59
N GLU A 142 9.80 4.22 10.98
CA GLU A 142 10.03 5.30 10.03
C GLU A 142 9.08 5.17 8.84
N ASN A 143 8.51 6.29 8.39
CA ASN A 143 7.54 6.39 7.30
C ASN A 143 6.31 5.48 7.38
N CYS A 144 6.02 4.88 8.53
CA CYS A 144 4.86 4.06 8.74
C CYS A 144 3.91 4.69 9.74
N SER A 145 2.62 4.54 9.49
CA SER A 145 1.56 4.98 10.38
C SER A 145 0.58 3.85 10.65
N THR A 146 0.02 3.85 11.85
CA THR A 146 -1.17 3.06 12.16
C THR A 146 -2.39 3.94 11.94
N ILE A 147 -3.36 3.47 11.16
CA ILE A 147 -4.58 4.19 10.82
C ILE A 147 -5.77 3.46 11.42
N LEU A 148 -6.54 4.17 12.23
CA LEU A 148 -7.83 3.73 12.72
C LEU A 148 -8.92 4.30 11.81
N MET A 149 -9.87 3.46 11.39
CA MET A 149 -11.01 3.87 10.58
C MET A 149 -12.31 3.33 11.16
N THR A 150 -13.38 4.11 11.07
CA THR A 150 -14.72 3.65 11.40
C THR A 150 -15.77 4.40 10.58
N TRP A 151 -16.83 3.70 10.22
CA TRP A 151 -18.00 4.28 9.58
C TRP A 151 -19.09 4.71 10.56
N ASN A 152 -18.86 4.49 11.85
CA ASN A 152 -19.73 4.99 12.90
C ASN A 152 -19.24 6.37 13.37
N LYS A 153 -20.07 7.40 13.16
CA LYS A 153 -19.73 8.79 13.50
C LYS A 153 -19.65 9.04 15.00
N ASP A 154 -20.32 8.21 15.80
CA ASP A 154 -20.37 8.36 17.27
C ASP A 154 -19.17 7.71 17.97
N THR A 155 -18.30 7.02 17.22
CA THR A 155 -17.14 6.33 17.76
C THR A 155 -16.01 7.30 18.09
N GLU A 156 -15.53 7.27 19.34
CA GLU A 156 -14.41 8.08 19.84
C GLU A 156 -13.04 7.49 19.46
N LEU A 157 -12.58 7.75 18.23
CA LEU A 157 -11.27 7.26 17.76
C LEU A 157 -10.08 7.85 18.54
N LEU A 158 -10.21 9.05 19.11
CA LEU A 158 -9.11 9.73 19.83
C LEU A 158 -8.65 8.96 21.06
N ASN A 159 -9.56 8.35 21.81
CA ASN A 159 -9.20 7.56 22.99
C ASN A 159 -8.40 6.31 22.60
N HIS A 160 -8.78 5.64 21.52
CA HIS A 160 -8.03 4.49 20.99
C HIS A 160 -6.68 4.89 20.41
N ARG A 161 -6.62 6.03 19.71
CA ARG A 161 -5.37 6.59 19.19
C ARG A 161 -4.37 6.85 20.33
N ASN A 162 -4.83 7.51 21.40
CA ASN A 162 -3.97 7.86 22.54
C ASN A 162 -3.46 6.62 23.27
N ASP A 163 -4.33 5.63 23.55
CA ASP A 163 -3.94 4.36 24.17
C ASP A 163 -2.85 3.62 23.37
N ILE A 164 -3.02 3.51 22.05
CA ILE A 164 -2.01 2.87 21.19
C ILE A 164 -0.71 3.68 21.18
N SER A 165 -0.81 5.01 21.11
CA SER A 165 0.36 5.89 21.11
C SER A 165 1.16 5.78 22.40
N GLU A 166 0.49 5.72 23.55
CA GLU A 166 1.11 5.50 24.86
C GLU A 166 1.76 4.12 24.95
N LYS A 167 1.10 3.09 24.42
CA LYS A 167 1.66 1.74 24.40
C LYS A 167 2.94 1.65 23.57
N ILE A 168 2.97 2.26 22.39
CA ILE A 168 4.18 2.33 21.55
C ILE A 168 5.30 3.04 22.32
N LYS A 169 5.02 4.20 22.92
CA LYS A 169 6.02 4.97 23.70
C LYS A 169 6.57 4.20 24.89
N SER A 170 5.77 3.33 25.51
CA SER A 170 6.24 2.51 26.63
C SER A 170 7.35 1.51 26.27
N PHE A 171 7.58 1.27 24.98
CA PHE A 171 8.63 0.40 24.46
C PHE A 171 9.77 1.16 23.75
N GLU A 172 9.76 2.49 23.79
CA GLU A 172 10.67 3.36 23.03
C GLU A 172 12.15 3.18 23.42
N ASP A 173 12.42 2.72 24.64
CA ASP A 173 13.77 2.46 25.13
C ASP A 173 14.47 1.32 24.34
N ASP A 174 13.74 0.31 23.85
CA ASP A 174 14.27 -0.80 23.03
C ASP A 174 13.16 -1.55 22.28
N PHE A 175 12.80 -1.08 21.09
CA PHE A 175 11.79 -1.76 20.25
C PHE A 175 12.22 -3.16 19.80
N THR A 176 13.51 -3.44 19.67
CA THR A 176 13.98 -4.76 19.21
C THR A 176 13.71 -5.81 20.29
N LYS A 177 13.99 -5.47 21.55
CA LYS A 177 13.73 -6.36 22.69
C LYS A 177 12.24 -6.60 22.92
N HIS A 178 11.40 -5.61 22.63
CA HIS A 178 9.96 -5.67 22.90
C HIS A 178 9.10 -5.97 21.66
N ASN A 179 9.71 -6.35 20.54
CA ASN A 179 9.01 -6.57 19.27
C ASN A 179 7.86 -7.60 19.39
N ASP A 180 8.08 -8.72 20.08
CA ASP A 180 7.06 -9.76 20.25
C ASP A 180 5.89 -9.28 21.12
N GLU A 181 6.17 -8.54 22.19
CA GLU A 181 5.14 -7.96 23.07
C GLU A 181 4.29 -6.93 22.31
N LEU A 182 4.94 -6.09 21.50
CA LEU A 182 4.26 -5.08 20.70
C LEU A 182 3.42 -5.69 19.58
N SER A 183 3.95 -6.71 18.90
CA SER A 183 3.21 -7.48 17.89
C SER A 183 1.97 -8.15 18.47
N ASN A 184 2.10 -8.78 19.66
CA ASN A 184 0.97 -9.37 20.37
C ASN A 184 -0.06 -8.32 20.78
N TYR A 185 0.39 -7.17 21.31
CA TYR A 185 -0.50 -6.05 21.62
C TYR A 185 -1.30 -5.61 20.39
N PHE A 186 -0.65 -5.40 19.25
CA PHE A 186 -1.36 -4.98 18.03
C PHE A 186 -2.36 -6.03 17.54
N LYS A 187 -2.02 -7.32 17.62
CA LYS A 187 -2.94 -8.41 17.27
C LYS A 187 -4.19 -8.39 18.15
N GLU A 188 -4.03 -8.36 19.46
CA GLU A 188 -5.16 -8.30 20.42
C GLU A 188 -5.97 -7.01 20.24
N LYS A 189 -5.28 -5.88 20.04
CA LYS A 189 -5.91 -4.58 19.84
C LYS A 189 -6.76 -4.56 18.56
N LYS A 190 -6.24 -5.15 17.48
CA LYS A 190 -6.95 -5.28 16.20
C LYS A 190 -8.26 -6.05 16.36
N GLU A 191 -8.23 -7.20 17.03
CA GLU A 191 -9.43 -8.01 17.31
C GLU A 191 -10.43 -7.24 18.21
N SER A 192 -9.94 -6.57 19.25
CA SER A 192 -10.76 -5.77 20.16
C SER A 192 -11.46 -4.60 19.45
N LEU A 193 -10.75 -3.92 18.56
CA LEU A 193 -11.26 -2.79 17.78
C LEU A 193 -12.26 -3.23 16.71
N LEU A 194 -12.02 -4.39 16.08
CA LEU A 194 -12.93 -4.96 15.09
C LEU A 194 -14.32 -5.20 15.68
N ASN A 195 -14.40 -5.73 16.92
CA ASN A 195 -15.66 -5.90 17.66
C ASN A 195 -16.39 -4.58 17.96
N LYS A 196 -15.69 -3.44 17.87
CA LYS A 196 -16.25 -2.09 18.02
C LYS A 196 -16.55 -1.41 16.69
N GLY A 197 -16.40 -2.13 15.56
CA GLY A 197 -16.57 -1.57 14.22
C GLY A 197 -15.47 -0.59 13.84
N ILE A 198 -14.25 -0.81 14.34
CA ILE A 198 -13.07 0.00 14.02
C ILE A 198 -12.05 -0.90 13.31
N LEU A 199 -11.68 -0.49 12.10
CA LEU A 199 -10.62 -1.11 11.33
C LEU A 199 -9.27 -0.48 11.70
N LEU A 200 -8.28 -1.30 12.02
CA LEU A 200 -6.90 -0.90 12.28
C LEU A 200 -6.02 -1.44 11.16
N ILE A 201 -5.38 -0.55 10.41
CA ILE A 201 -4.40 -0.90 9.38
C ILE A 201 -3.04 -0.27 9.69
N PHE A 202 -2.00 -0.89 9.18
CA PHE A 202 -0.64 -0.36 9.19
C PHE A 202 -0.29 0.03 7.76
N HIS A 203 0.23 1.24 7.56
CA HIS A 203 0.46 1.81 6.24
C HIS A 203 1.83 2.49 6.20
N CYS A 204 2.68 2.07 5.27
CA CYS A 204 4.01 2.63 5.07
C CYS A 204 4.14 3.31 3.71
N ASP A 205 4.85 4.44 3.72
CA ASP A 205 5.32 5.13 2.52
C ASP A 205 6.81 4.82 2.27
N ALA A 206 7.26 4.91 1.02
CA ALA A 206 8.68 4.85 0.70
C ALA A 206 9.44 6.08 1.24
N LEU A 207 10.73 5.87 1.53
CA LEU A 207 11.70 6.88 1.98
C LEU A 207 12.28 7.69 0.83
#